data_AF-A0A7W6LW43-F1
#
_entry.id   AF-A0A7W6LW43-F1
#
_cell.length_a   1.000
_cell.length_b   1.000
_cell.length_c   1.000
_cell.angle_alpha   90.00
_cell.angle_beta   90.00
_cell.angle_gamma   90.00
#
_symmetry.space_group_name_H-M   'P 1'
#
loop_
_entity.id
_entity.type
_entity.pdbx_description
1 polymer ?
#
loop_
_entity_poly.entity_id
_entity_poly.type
_entity_poly.pdbx_seq_one_letter_code
_entity_poly.pdbx_strand_id
1 'polypeptide(L)'
;MAQYSEASLETAACLWEAVLTLRSRPITDPDAIGLALAIDRTFDALGTAALRLTVVGWTDTVEASWREIENDYPLCFDWDFVPAWIIDHIDWSDPFHPALIQRGGG
;
A
#
# COMPACT_ATOMS: atom_id res chain seq x y z
N MET A 1 -7.94 7.31 -23.19
CA MET A 1 -7.47 7.64 -21.82
C MET A 1 -8.51 7.09 -20.87
N ALA A 2 -8.10 6.32 -19.87
CA ALA A 2 -9.00 5.97 -18.77
C ALA A 2 -9.44 7.26 -18.06
N GLN A 3 -10.72 7.35 -17.67
CA GLN A 3 -11.25 8.47 -16.91
C GLN A 3 -11.24 8.07 -15.43
N TYR A 4 -10.37 8.69 -14.65
CA TYR A 4 -10.28 8.47 -13.20
C TYR A 4 -11.13 9.50 -12.47
N SER A 5 -11.79 9.07 -11.38
CA SER A 5 -12.48 9.98 -10.47
C SER A 5 -11.47 10.74 -9.60
N GLU A 6 -11.87 11.90 -9.07
CA GLU A 6 -11.06 12.62 -8.07
C GLU A 6 -10.75 11.72 -6.86
N ALA A 7 -11.76 11.00 -6.35
CA ALA A 7 -11.60 10.06 -5.24
C ALA A 7 -10.58 8.94 -5.54
N SER A 8 -10.53 8.46 -6.78
CA SER A 8 -9.55 7.43 -7.19
C SER A 8 -8.14 7.99 -7.27
N LEU A 9 -7.99 9.25 -7.71
CA LEU A 9 -6.70 9.93 -7.70
C LEU A 9 -6.21 10.21 -6.28
N GLU A 10 -7.10 10.62 -5.38
CA GLU A 10 -6.79 10.79 -3.96
C GLU A 10 -6.41 9.45 -3.30
N THR A 11 -7.10 8.36 -3.63
CA THR A 11 -6.75 7.02 -3.14
C THR A 11 -5.36 6.60 -3.62
N ALA A 12 -5.05 6.82 -4.90
CA ALA A 12 -3.72 6.55 -5.46
C ALA A 12 -2.63 7.39 -4.79
N ALA A 13 -2.91 8.66 -4.47
CA ALA A 13 -2.01 9.52 -3.72
C ALA A 13 -1.77 9.01 -2.30
N CYS A 14 -2.85 8.69 -1.56
CA CYS A 14 -2.79 8.12 -0.21
C CYS A 14 -1.97 6.82 -0.19
N LEU A 15 -2.15 5.92 -1.16
CA LEU A 15 -1.38 4.70 -1.32
C LEU A 15 0.13 4.98 -1.44
N TRP A 16 0.48 5.94 -2.30
CA TRP A 16 1.87 6.29 -2.53
C TRP A 16 2.51 6.94 -1.30
N GLU A 17 1.80 7.85 -0.64
CA GLU A 17 2.25 8.50 0.60
C GLU A 17 2.43 7.51 1.74
N ALA A 18 1.50 6.55 1.88
CA ALA A 18 1.60 5.50 2.89
C ALA A 18 2.84 4.62 2.67
N VAL A 19 3.17 4.24 1.42
CA VAL A 19 4.41 3.49 1.12
C VAL A 19 5.66 4.28 1.50
N LEU A 20 5.70 5.58 1.18
CA LEU A 20 6.83 6.45 1.58
C LEU A 20 6.95 6.59 3.10
N THR A 21 5.82 6.68 3.79
CA THR A 21 5.76 6.74 5.25
C THR A 21 6.23 5.43 5.88
N LEU A 22 5.76 4.28 5.37
CA LEU A 22 6.18 2.96 5.84
C LEU A 22 7.68 2.73 5.64
N ARG A 23 8.22 3.16 4.49
CA ARG A 23 9.67 3.13 4.22
C ARG A 23 10.47 3.96 5.22
N SER A 24 9.94 5.12 5.62
CA SER A 24 10.64 6.09 6.49
C SER A 24 10.38 5.88 7.98
N ARG A 25 9.64 4.83 8.37
CA ARG A 25 9.29 4.59 9.77
C ARG A 25 10.53 4.44 10.65
N PRO A 26 10.54 5.07 11.85
CA PRO A 26 11.66 4.98 12.77
C PRO A 26 11.83 3.56 13.31
N ILE A 27 13.10 3.15 13.43
CA ILE A 27 13.60 1.84 13.86
C ILE A 27 13.36 1.66 15.38
N THR A 28 12.09 1.57 15.78
CA THR A 28 11.68 1.42 17.20
C THR A 28 10.82 0.18 17.44
N ASP A 29 10.30 -0.43 16.38
CA ASP A 29 9.51 -1.67 16.38
C ASP A 29 10.18 -2.68 15.41
N PRO A 30 10.62 -3.86 15.88
CA PRO A 30 11.24 -4.90 15.05
C PRO A 30 10.46 -5.30 13.80
N ASP A 31 9.12 -5.41 13.89
CA ASP A 31 8.29 -5.81 12.76
C ASP A 31 8.17 -4.66 11.75
N ALA A 32 8.08 -3.41 12.24
CA ALA A 32 8.13 -2.22 11.40
C ALA A 32 9.49 -2.06 10.68
N ILE A 33 10.60 -2.48 11.31
CA ILE A 33 11.93 -2.47 10.66
C ILE A 33 11.98 -3.45 9.50
N GLY A 34 11.47 -4.67 9.70
CA GLY A 34 11.45 -5.71 8.66
C GLY A 34 10.72 -5.24 7.40
N LEU A 35 9.54 -4.65 7.58
CA LEU A 35 8.75 -4.09 6.48
C LEU A 35 9.44 -2.89 5.81
N ALA A 36 9.96 -1.93 6.58
CA ALA A 36 10.64 -0.77 6.02
C ALA A 36 11.86 -1.18 5.17
N LEU A 37 12.65 -2.16 5.63
CA LEU A 37 13.76 -2.72 4.86
C LEU A 37 13.31 -3.50 3.62
N ALA A 38 12.18 -4.20 3.67
CA ALA A 38 11.63 -4.88 2.51
C ALA A 38 11.21 -3.87 1.42
N ILE A 39 10.48 -2.82 1.83
CA ILE A 39 10.10 -1.72 0.94
C ILE A 39 11.34 -1.04 0.36
N ASP A 40 12.37 -0.76 1.17
CA ASP A 40 13.60 -0.11 0.70
C ASP A 40 14.33 -0.96 -0.38
N ARG A 41 14.39 -2.29 -0.20
CA ARG A 41 14.93 -3.20 -1.23
C ARG A 41 14.13 -3.16 -2.54
N THR A 42 12.80 -3.02 -2.46
CA THR A 42 11.96 -2.86 -3.65
C THR A 42 12.24 -1.53 -4.36
N PHE A 43 12.49 -0.44 -3.61
CA PHE A 43 12.92 0.84 -4.18
C PHE A 43 14.24 0.69 -4.93
N ASP A 44 15.22 -0.02 -4.35
CA ASP A 44 16.52 -0.27 -4.99
C ASP A 44 16.40 -1.15 -6.25
N ALA A 45 15.52 -2.15 -6.23
CA ALA A 45 15.35 -3.10 -7.32
C ALA A 45 14.57 -2.54 -8.52
N LEU A 46 13.47 -1.82 -8.29
CA LEU A 46 12.56 -1.33 -9.34
C LEU A 46 12.81 0.14 -9.71
N GLY A 47 13.34 0.92 -8.78
CA GLY A 47 13.34 2.37 -8.85
C GLY A 47 11.96 2.98 -8.56
N THR A 48 11.96 4.25 -8.13
CA THR A 48 10.76 4.96 -7.65
C THR A 48 9.65 5.03 -8.70
N ALA A 49 9.98 5.27 -9.97
CA ALA A 49 8.97 5.47 -11.01
C ALA A 49 8.16 4.20 -11.29
N ALA A 50 8.83 3.05 -11.42
CA ALA A 50 8.17 1.77 -11.68
C ALA A 50 7.38 1.31 -10.46
N LEU A 51 7.98 1.40 -9.25
CA LEU A 51 7.28 1.06 -8.02
C LEU A 51 6.02 1.90 -7.81
N ARG A 52 6.07 3.21 -8.07
CA ARG A 52 4.89 4.07 -7.96
C ARG A 52 3.75 3.60 -8.87
N LEU A 53 4.05 3.16 -10.10
CA LEU A 53 3.04 2.64 -11.01
C LEU A 53 2.42 1.33 -10.49
N THR A 54 3.22 0.46 -9.87
CA THR A 54 2.71 -0.75 -9.20
C THR A 54 1.79 -0.38 -8.04
N VAL A 55 2.21 0.53 -7.16
CA VAL A 55 1.46 0.93 -5.96
C VAL A 55 0.12 1.57 -6.32
N VAL A 56 0.09 2.53 -7.24
CA VAL A 56 -1.17 3.15 -7.68
C VAL A 56 -2.06 2.18 -8.45
N GLY A 57 -1.51 1.09 -8.97
CA GLY A 57 -2.27 -0.01 -9.58
C GLY A 57 -3.17 -0.75 -8.58
N TRP A 58 -2.98 -0.57 -7.27
CA TRP A 58 -3.81 -1.18 -6.23
C TRP A 58 -5.05 -0.37 -5.88
N THR A 59 -5.23 0.81 -6.47
CA THR A 59 -6.32 1.76 -6.17
C THR A 59 -7.70 1.09 -6.10
N ASP A 60 -8.10 0.37 -7.15
CA ASP A 60 -9.41 -0.27 -7.20
C ASP A 60 -9.60 -1.32 -6.10
N THR A 61 -8.52 -2.01 -5.70
CA THR A 61 -8.58 -3.04 -4.65
C THR A 61 -8.74 -2.40 -3.27
N VAL A 62 -8.02 -1.30 -3.02
CA VAL A 62 -8.14 -0.53 -1.77
C VAL A 62 -9.53 0.09 -1.66
N GLU A 63 -10.05 0.69 -2.74
CA GLU A 63 -11.41 1.23 -2.76
C GLU A 63 -12.47 0.15 -2.49
N ALA A 64 -12.29 -1.05 -3.04
CA ALA A 64 -13.18 -2.17 -2.77
C ALA A 64 -13.14 -2.58 -1.30
N SER A 65 -11.94 -2.76 -0.72
CA SER A 65 -11.78 -3.07 0.71
C SER A 65 -12.35 -1.97 1.61
N TRP A 66 -12.21 -0.70 1.22
CA TRP A 66 -12.76 0.43 1.99
C TRP A 66 -14.29 0.41 2.01
N ARG A 67 -14.94 0.25 0.85
CA ARG A 67 -16.42 0.21 0.74
C ARG A 67 -17.06 -0.88 1.60
N GLU A 68 -16.36 -1.96 1.89
CA GLU A 68 -16.85 -3.05 2.73
C GLU A 68 -16.98 -2.65 4.20
N ILE A 69 -16.17 -1.69 4.67
CA ILE A 69 -16.06 -1.37 6.10
C ILE A 69 -16.25 0.12 6.43
N GLU A 70 -16.33 1.01 5.44
CA GLU A 70 -16.30 2.46 5.63
C GLU A 70 -17.35 3.01 6.60
N ASN A 71 -18.51 2.35 6.69
CA ASN A 71 -19.59 2.75 7.60
C ASN A 71 -19.30 2.42 9.07
N ASP A 72 -18.44 1.44 9.33
CA ASP A 72 -18.15 0.91 10.66
C ASP A 72 -16.68 1.16 11.09
N TYR A 73 -15.84 1.69 10.19
CA TYR A 73 -14.44 1.95 10.47
C TYR A 73 -14.28 3.26 11.29
N PRO A 74 -13.76 3.20 12.53
CA PRO A 74 -13.79 4.34 13.45
C PRO A 74 -12.68 5.37 13.23
N LEU A 75 -11.77 5.12 12.29
CA LEU A 75 -10.55 5.88 12.04
C LEU A 75 -10.53 6.46 10.62
N CYS A 76 -9.52 7.26 10.26
CA CYS A 76 -9.52 7.92 8.95
C CYS A 76 -8.92 7.04 7.85
N PHE A 77 -9.34 7.32 6.61
CA PHE A 77 -8.95 6.54 5.44
C PHE A 77 -7.43 6.60 5.16
N ASP A 78 -6.86 7.79 5.17
CA ASP A 78 -5.50 8.11 4.73
C ASP A 78 -4.41 7.74 5.75
N TRP A 79 -4.61 8.04 7.04
CA TRP A 79 -3.61 7.80 8.08
C TRP A 79 -3.70 6.42 8.73
N ASP A 80 -4.90 5.83 8.76
CA ASP A 80 -5.13 4.58 9.49
C ASP A 80 -5.41 3.42 8.54
N PHE A 81 -6.45 3.53 7.69
CA PHE A 81 -6.88 2.41 6.85
C PHE A 81 -5.86 2.05 5.77
N VAL A 82 -5.41 3.01 4.95
CA VAL A 82 -4.52 2.72 3.82
C VAL A 82 -3.17 2.13 4.26
N PRO A 83 -2.47 2.66 5.28
CA PRO A 83 -1.25 2.05 5.79
C PRO A 83 -1.47 0.64 6.35
N ALA A 84 -2.55 0.42 7.12
CA ALA A 84 -2.89 -0.89 7.65
C ALA A 84 -3.19 -1.90 6.52
N TRP A 85 -3.93 -1.47 5.50
CA TRP A 85 -4.24 -2.29 4.34
C TRP A 85 -2.96 -2.74 3.62
N ILE A 86 -1.98 -1.84 3.41
CA ILE A 86 -0.70 -2.18 2.78
C ILE A 86 0.05 -3.24 3.59
N ILE A 87 0.10 -3.08 4.92
CA ILE A 87 0.77 -4.03 5.81
C ILE A 87 0.15 -5.42 5.70
N ASP A 88 -1.18 -5.50 5.66
CA ASP A 88 -1.92 -6.75 5.74
C ASP A 88 -2.12 -7.45 4.39
N HIS A 89 -2.05 -6.71 3.28
CA HIS A 89 -2.45 -7.22 1.96
C HIS A 89 -1.33 -7.25 0.93
N ILE A 90 -0.18 -6.62 1.16
CA ILE A 90 0.93 -6.61 0.20
C ILE A 90 2.08 -7.49 0.69
N ASP A 91 2.47 -8.45 -0.15
CA ASP A 91 3.69 -9.21 0.00
C ASP A 91 4.87 -8.41 -0.58
N TRP A 92 5.85 -8.12 0.28
CA TRP A 92 7.10 -7.42 -0.07
C TRP A 92 8.32 -8.36 -0.11
N SER A 93 8.09 -9.68 -0.08
CA SER A 93 9.17 -10.67 -0.01
C SER A 93 10.04 -10.73 -1.28
N ASP A 94 9.43 -10.59 -2.46
CA ASP A 94 10.12 -10.42 -3.74
C ASP A 94 10.31 -8.92 -4.05
N PRO A 95 11.54 -8.40 -4.03
CA PRO A 95 11.80 -6.97 -4.29
C PRO A 95 11.48 -6.55 -5.73
N PHE A 96 11.33 -7.47 -6.68
CA PHE A 96 10.93 -7.15 -8.07
C PHE A 96 9.42 -7.24 -8.29
N HIS A 97 8.68 -7.90 -7.40
CA HIS A 97 7.27 -8.21 -7.59
C HIS A 97 6.44 -8.04 -6.30
N PRO A 98 6.39 -6.83 -5.70
CA PRO A 98 5.46 -6.59 -4.61
C PRO A 98 4.02 -6.79 -5.11
N ALA A 99 3.26 -7.65 -4.44
CA ALA A 99 1.98 -8.11 -4.94
C ALA A 99 0.96 -8.33 -3.83
N LEU A 100 -0.33 -8.37 -4.21
CA LEU A 100 -1.39 -8.75 -3.28
C LEU A 100 -1.17 -10.17 -2.75
N ILE A 101 -1.26 -10.35 -1.43
CA ILE A 101 -1.21 -11.66 -0.79
C ILE A 101 -2.40 -12.48 -1.31
N GLN A 102 -2.11 -13.55 -2.05
CA GLN A 102 -3.14 -14.50 -2.44
C GLN A 102 -3.55 -15.32 -1.20
N ARG A 103 -4.61 -14.89 -0.52
CA ARG A 103 -5.31 -15.80 0.40
C ARG A 103 -5.99 -16.87 -0.45
N GLY A 104 -5.38 -18.05 -0.51
CA GLY A 104 -5.97 -19.20 -1.19
C GLY A 104 -7.39 -19.43 -0.67
N GLY A 105 -8.38 -19.35 -1.56
CA GLY A 105 -9.74 -19.75 -1.26
C GLY A 105 -9.75 -21.24 -0.94
N GLY A 106 -10.08 -21.57 0.31
CA GLY A 106 -10.45 -22.92 0.73
C GLY A 106 -11.92 -23.18 0.48
#